data_AF-A0A819TGH2-F1
#
_entry.id   AF-A0A819TGH2-F1
#
_cell.length_a   1.000
_cell.length_b   1.000
_cell.length_c   1.000
_cell.angle_alpha   90.00
_cell.angle_beta   90.00
_cell.angle_gamma   90.00
#
_symmetry.space_group_name_H-M   'P 1'
#
loop_
_entity.id
_entity.type
_entity.pdbx_description
1 polymer ?
#
loop_
_entity_poly.entity_id
_entity_poly.type
_entity_poly.pdbx_seq_one_letter_code
_entity_poly.pdbx_strand_id
1 'polypeptide(L)'
;QPIKPHYEVRKFIKIGRPGFKDNLHIKNFIRTNNNNILLIKNLDTKQQSLLFQIDYPEISDNIVPKHRFMSGFEQHIEAPDRRWQYLLFASEPYETIAFKIPSREVDKSEGKFWTFYNTETKQFFLQFPFKLESNKYTSDHPSTNTRPYGPAPLSSLRG
;
A
#
# COMPACT_ATOMS: atom_id res chain seq x y z
N GLN A 1 -1.35 -10.84 31.46
CA GLN A 1 -2.39 -10.11 30.70
C GLN A 1 -1.78 -9.76 29.34
N PRO A 2 -2.44 -10.02 28.19
CA PRO A 2 -1.90 -9.59 26.91
C PRO A 2 -1.94 -8.06 26.86
N ILE A 3 -0.80 -7.45 26.55
CA ILE A 3 -0.59 -6.01 26.45
C ILE A 3 -1.50 -5.50 25.34
N LYS A 4 -2.51 -4.70 25.68
CA LYS A 4 -3.36 -4.02 24.67
C LYS A 4 -2.49 -2.97 23.97
N PRO A 5 -2.23 -3.08 22.66
CA PRO A 5 -1.49 -2.05 21.95
C PRO A 5 -2.26 -0.73 22.03
N HIS A 6 -1.58 0.34 22.42
CA HIS A 6 -2.12 1.69 22.50
C HIS A 6 -2.12 2.31 21.09
N TYR A 7 -3.28 2.48 20.47
CA TYR A 7 -3.44 3.06 19.13
C TYR A 7 -4.14 4.43 19.20
N GLU A 8 -3.68 5.39 18.38
CA GLU A 8 -4.36 6.70 18.21
C GLU A 8 -5.42 6.56 17.10
N VAL A 9 -6.66 6.99 17.39
CA VAL A 9 -7.81 6.88 16.46
C VAL A 9 -8.23 8.26 15.95
N ARG A 10 -8.47 8.40 14.64
CA ARG A 10 -9.10 9.59 14.04
C ARG A 10 -10.33 9.17 13.19
N LYS A 11 -11.41 9.98 13.23
CA LYS A 11 -12.83 9.62 12.95
C LYS A 11 -13.37 9.96 11.53
N PHE A 12 -14.45 9.25 11.17
CA PHE A 12 -15.18 8.87 9.91
C PHE A 12 -15.63 9.87 8.82
N ILE A 13 -15.83 9.36 7.59
CA ILE A 13 -16.51 9.95 6.41
C ILE A 13 -17.40 8.93 5.67
N LYS A 14 -18.53 9.40 5.11
CA LYS A 14 -19.50 8.66 4.30
C LYS A 14 -19.02 8.48 2.84
N ILE A 15 -19.07 7.25 2.32
CA ILE A 15 -18.62 6.92 0.95
C ILE A 15 -19.81 6.91 -0.01
N GLY A 16 -19.79 7.80 -1.01
CA GLY A 16 -20.57 7.73 -2.25
C GLY A 16 -22.10 7.78 -2.12
N ARG A 17 -22.80 8.26 -3.16
CA ARG A 17 -24.24 8.05 -3.28
C ARG A 17 -24.49 6.82 -4.16
N PRO A 18 -25.38 5.90 -3.76
CA PRO A 18 -25.78 4.78 -4.60
C PRO A 18 -26.57 5.30 -5.81
N GLY A 19 -26.03 5.05 -7.01
CA GLY A 19 -26.76 5.19 -8.28
C GLY A 19 -26.14 6.13 -9.32
N PHE A 20 -25.52 5.58 -10.36
CA PHE A 20 -26.13 5.42 -11.70
C PHE A 20 -25.26 4.43 -12.48
N LYS A 21 -25.85 3.32 -12.95
CA LYS A 21 -25.18 2.45 -13.93
C LYS A 21 -25.01 3.27 -15.19
N ASP A 22 -23.77 3.53 -15.61
CA ASP A 22 -23.34 3.49 -17.01
C ASP A 22 -21.83 3.75 -17.12
N ASN A 23 -21.15 2.76 -17.69
CA ASN A 23 -19.72 2.69 -18.02
C ASN A 23 -18.76 2.65 -16.84
N LEU A 24 -18.05 1.51 -16.77
CA LEU A 24 -16.83 1.24 -15.99
C LEU A 24 -15.72 2.24 -16.38
N HIS A 25 -15.93 3.51 -16.06
CA HIS A 25 -14.85 4.44 -15.88
C HIS A 25 -14.53 4.40 -14.39
N ILE A 26 -13.26 4.18 -14.07
CA ILE A 26 -12.70 4.51 -12.75
C ILE A 26 -12.79 6.04 -12.63
N LYS A 27 -13.99 6.63 -12.61
CA LYS A 27 -14.18 8.06 -12.48
C LYS A 27 -14.14 8.33 -11.00
N ASN A 28 -13.15 9.14 -10.65
CA ASN A 28 -12.89 9.68 -9.33
C ASN A 28 -12.09 8.72 -8.43
N PHE A 29 -10.76 8.81 -8.54
CA PHE A 29 -9.92 8.70 -7.34
C PHE A 29 -10.44 9.73 -6.35
N ILE A 30 -11.42 9.35 -5.53
CA ILE A 30 -11.85 10.18 -4.43
C ILE A 30 -10.66 10.19 -3.48
N ARG A 31 -9.86 11.27 -3.55
CA ARG A 31 -9.01 11.71 -2.44
C ARG A 31 -9.95 12.03 -1.29
N THR A 32 -10.39 11.00 -0.62
CA THR A 32 -11.21 11.10 0.58
C THR A 32 -10.37 11.82 1.62
N ASN A 33 -10.98 12.76 2.35
CA ASN A 33 -10.34 13.25 3.56
C ASN A 33 -10.12 12.01 4.47
N ASN A 34 -8.95 11.91 5.09
CA ASN A 34 -8.35 10.68 5.67
C ASN A 34 -9.11 10.03 6.85
N ASN A 35 -10.40 10.31 6.99
CA ASN A 35 -11.23 10.01 8.15
C ASN A 35 -11.60 8.52 8.30
N ASN A 36 -11.38 7.70 7.26
CA ASN A 36 -11.66 6.26 7.25
C ASN A 36 -10.39 5.39 7.29
N ILE A 37 -9.24 6.03 7.49
CA ILE A 37 -7.92 5.39 7.44
C ILE A 37 -7.18 5.67 8.75
N LEU A 38 -6.81 4.61 9.44
CA LEU A 38 -6.09 4.67 10.70
C LEU A 38 -4.65 4.21 10.48
N LEU A 39 -3.69 5.09 10.74
CA LEU A 39 -2.27 4.73 10.79
C LEU A 39 -1.95 4.19 12.17
N ILE A 40 -1.69 2.89 12.27
CA ILE A 40 -1.33 2.23 13.52
C ILE A 40 0.18 1.98 13.50
N LYS A 41 0.89 2.51 14.49
CA LYS A 41 2.34 2.35 14.66
C LYS A 41 2.62 1.46 15.87
N ASN A 42 3.30 0.34 15.66
CA ASN A 42 3.84 -0.47 16.74
C ASN A 42 5.01 0.30 17.39
N LEU A 43 4.96 0.51 18.72
CA LEU A 43 5.94 1.33 19.43
C LEU A 43 7.30 0.65 19.58
N ASP A 44 7.31 -0.69 19.66
CA ASP A 44 8.51 -1.48 19.87
C ASP A 44 9.26 -1.69 18.56
N THR A 45 8.55 -2.13 17.53
CA THR A 45 9.15 -2.45 16.22
C THR A 45 9.22 -1.26 15.27
N LYS A 46 8.54 -0.15 15.61
CA LYS A 46 8.28 1.00 14.71
C LYS A 46 7.55 0.61 13.42
N GLN A 47 7.02 -0.62 13.31
CA GLN A 47 6.26 -1.06 12.15
C GLN A 47 4.97 -0.26 12.04
N GLN A 48 4.67 0.20 10.83
CA GLN A 48 3.45 0.95 10.52
C GLN A 48 2.46 0.04 9.80
N SER A 49 1.19 0.20 10.12
CA SER A 49 0.07 -0.48 9.48
C SER A 49 -1.03 0.49 9.16
N LEU A 50 -1.81 0.18 8.13
CA LEU A 50 -3.03 0.88 7.80
C LEU A 50 -4.22 0.01 8.15
N LEU A 51 -5.21 0.59 8.81
CA LEU A 51 -6.53 0.01 9.01
C LEU A 51 -7.54 0.87 8.23
N PHE A 52 -8.27 0.21 7.35
CA PHE A 52 -9.38 0.77 6.60
C PHE A 52 -10.68 0.29 7.21
N GLN A 53 -11.62 1.22 7.39
CA GLN A 53 -13.01 0.91 7.72
C GLN A 53 -13.91 1.55 6.66
N ILE A 54 -14.76 0.72 6.04
CA ILE A 54 -15.69 1.16 5.01
C ILE A 54 -17.10 0.73 5.38
N ASP A 55 -18.01 1.69 5.44
CA ASP A 55 -19.43 1.44 5.66
C ASP A 55 -20.14 1.26 4.30
N TYR A 56 -20.89 0.17 4.15
CA TYR A 56 -21.71 -0.15 2.98
C TYR A 56 -23.19 -0.32 3.35
N PRO A 57 -23.87 0.72 3.87
CA PRO A 57 -25.24 0.62 4.40
C PRO A 57 -26.28 0.07 3.41
N GLU A 58 -26.03 0.16 2.10
CA GLU A 58 -26.93 -0.22 1.01
C GLU A 58 -26.36 -1.33 0.12
N ILE A 59 -25.40 -2.12 0.63
CA ILE A 59 -24.85 -3.27 -0.10
C ILE A 59 -25.93 -4.29 -0.44
N SER A 60 -25.86 -4.85 -1.64
CA SER A 60 -26.78 -5.90 -2.07
C SER A 60 -26.69 -7.14 -1.20
N ASP A 61 -27.81 -7.85 -1.05
CA ASP A 61 -27.88 -9.07 -0.24
C ASP A 61 -26.90 -10.14 -0.76
N ASN A 62 -26.31 -10.88 0.17
CA ASN A 62 -25.33 -11.94 -0.10
C ASN A 62 -24.03 -11.47 -0.80
N ILE A 63 -23.81 -10.17 -0.94
CA ILE A 63 -22.53 -9.63 -1.44
C ILE A 63 -21.57 -9.39 -0.28
N VAL A 64 -20.31 -9.80 -0.49
CA VAL A 64 -19.19 -9.51 0.40
C VAL A 64 -18.26 -8.54 -0.33
N PRO A 65 -17.88 -7.40 0.30
CA PRO A 65 -16.95 -6.46 -0.29
C PRO A 65 -15.60 -7.10 -0.65
N LYS A 66 -15.02 -6.67 -1.77
CA LYS A 66 -13.72 -7.12 -2.26
C LYS A 66 -12.71 -5.99 -2.19
N HIS A 67 -11.44 -6.36 -2.18
CA HIS A 67 -10.33 -5.42 -2.23
C HIS A 67 -9.23 -5.91 -3.17
N ARG A 68 -8.41 -4.98 -3.67
CA ARG A 68 -7.24 -5.29 -4.51
C ARG A 68 -6.18 -4.19 -4.38
N PHE A 69 -4.90 -4.58 -4.37
CA PHE A 69 -3.79 -3.67 -4.60
C PHE A 69 -3.56 -3.54 -6.12
N MET A 70 -3.42 -2.31 -6.59
CA MET A 70 -3.17 -1.94 -7.98
C MET A 70 -1.92 -1.06 -8.04
N SER A 71 -0.99 -1.37 -8.95
CA SER A 71 0.20 -0.55 -9.12
C SER A 71 -0.12 0.83 -9.73
N GLY A 72 0.75 1.82 -9.53
CA GLY A 72 0.59 3.14 -10.16
C GLY A 72 0.70 3.14 -11.69
N PHE A 73 1.18 2.05 -12.30
CA PHE A 73 1.28 1.88 -13.75
C PHE A 73 0.03 1.25 -14.37
N GLU A 74 -0.79 0.53 -13.60
CA GLU A 74 -2.04 -0.09 -14.08
C GLU A 74 -3.17 0.94 -14.29
N GLN A 75 -3.09 2.10 -13.62
CA GLN A 75 -4.09 3.15 -13.73
C GLN A 75 -3.79 4.10 -14.92
N HIS A 76 -4.83 4.63 -15.55
CA HIS A 76 -4.74 5.44 -16.78
C HIS A 76 -5.20 6.90 -16.61
N ILE A 77 -5.37 7.38 -15.37
CA ILE A 77 -5.97 8.68 -15.05
C ILE A 77 -4.91 9.72 -14.74
N GLU A 78 -4.00 9.40 -13.84
CA GLU A 78 -2.85 10.23 -13.49
C GLU A 78 -1.59 9.75 -14.22
N ALA A 79 -0.57 10.61 -14.31
CA ALA A 79 0.75 10.15 -14.72
C ALA A 79 1.26 9.06 -13.74
N PRO A 80 1.77 7.91 -14.21
CA PRO A 80 2.28 6.87 -13.34
C PRO A 80 3.36 7.38 -12.38
N ASP A 81 3.17 7.18 -11.08
CA ASP A 81 4.14 7.51 -10.04
C ASP A 81 4.44 6.28 -9.19
N ARG A 82 5.66 5.76 -9.32
CA ARG A 82 6.16 4.58 -8.59
C ARG A 82 6.19 4.73 -7.07
N ARG A 83 6.08 5.94 -6.54
CA ARG A 83 6.02 6.19 -5.08
C ARG A 83 4.68 5.76 -4.49
N TRP A 84 3.67 5.57 -5.33
CA TRP A 84 2.31 5.29 -4.93
C TRP A 84 1.81 3.98 -5.53
N GLN A 85 0.98 3.30 -4.76
CA GLN A 85 0.11 2.23 -5.21
C GLN A 85 -1.32 2.58 -4.77
N TYR A 86 -2.30 1.85 -5.28
CA TYR A 86 -3.70 2.12 -5.02
C TYR A 86 -4.36 0.90 -4.39
N LEU A 87 -5.03 1.09 -3.27
CA LEU A 87 -5.87 0.06 -2.64
C LEU A 87 -7.32 0.28 -3.04
N LEU A 88 -7.86 -0.65 -3.81
CA LEU A 88 -9.21 -0.61 -4.34
C LEU A 88 -10.15 -1.38 -3.41
N PHE A 89 -11.38 -0.88 -3.30
CA PHE A 89 -12.49 -1.59 -2.67
C PHE A 89 -13.69 -1.58 -3.61
N ALA A 90 -14.33 -2.73 -3.77
CA ALA A 90 -15.45 -2.92 -4.68
C ALA A 90 -16.58 -3.68 -3.99
N SER A 91 -17.81 -3.21 -4.16
CA SER A 91 -19.00 -3.84 -3.62
C SER A 91 -20.22 -3.38 -4.39
N GLU A 92 -21.12 -4.28 -4.82
CA GLU A 92 -22.38 -3.87 -5.45
C GLU A 92 -23.36 -3.32 -4.38
N PRO A 93 -24.08 -2.20 -4.61
CA PRO A 93 -24.19 -1.38 -5.82
C PRO A 93 -23.19 -0.22 -5.89
N TYR A 94 -22.23 -0.14 -4.97
CA TYR A 94 -21.24 0.92 -4.89
C TYR A 94 -20.25 0.86 -6.05
N GLU A 95 -19.80 2.04 -6.48
CA GLU A 95 -18.67 2.14 -7.38
C GLU A 95 -17.38 1.67 -6.70
N THR A 96 -16.44 1.17 -7.50
CA THR A 96 -15.11 0.85 -6.98
C THR A 96 -14.42 2.14 -6.57
N ILE A 97 -14.02 2.22 -5.31
CA ILE A 97 -13.21 3.32 -4.78
C ILE A 97 -11.75 2.88 -4.70
N ALA A 98 -10.83 3.85 -4.76
CA ALA A 98 -9.41 3.59 -4.64
C ALA A 98 -8.74 4.60 -3.71
N PHE A 99 -7.86 4.11 -2.84
CA PHE A 99 -7.05 4.92 -1.94
C PHE A 99 -5.60 4.92 -2.40
N LYS A 100 -5.03 6.10 -2.60
CA LYS A 100 -3.60 6.28 -2.88
C LYS A 100 -2.81 6.03 -1.59
N ILE A 101 -1.94 5.03 -1.58
CA ILE A 101 -1.11 4.65 -0.43
C ILE A 101 0.36 4.56 -0.85
N PRO A 102 1.32 4.72 0.09
CA PRO A 102 2.74 4.55 -0.23
C PRO A 102 3.02 3.18 -0.86
N SER A 103 3.87 3.14 -1.87
CA SER A 103 4.28 1.91 -2.56
C SER A 103 5.29 1.08 -1.74
N ARG A 104 4.97 0.83 -0.47
CA ARG A 104 5.73 -0.03 0.44
C ARG A 104 5.21 -1.45 0.37
N GLU A 105 6.11 -2.41 0.52
CA GLU A 105 5.73 -3.82 0.57
C GLU A 105 4.82 -4.10 1.77
N VAL A 106 3.75 -4.85 1.54
CA VAL A 106 2.84 -5.31 2.58
C VAL A 106 3.39 -6.60 3.21
N ASP A 107 3.36 -6.65 4.53
CA ASP A 107 3.72 -7.85 5.29
C ASP A 107 2.52 -8.80 5.35
N LYS A 108 2.58 -9.84 4.52
CA LYS A 108 1.54 -10.87 4.38
C LYS A 108 1.82 -12.12 5.22
N SER A 109 2.72 -12.04 6.21
CA SER A 109 2.91 -13.14 7.15
C SER A 109 1.58 -13.50 7.82
N GLU A 110 1.39 -14.78 8.13
CA GLU A 110 0.14 -15.31 8.70
C GLU A 110 -0.37 -14.46 9.88
N GLY A 111 -1.67 -14.13 9.84
CA GLY A 111 -2.34 -13.33 10.88
C GLY A 111 -2.11 -11.82 10.83
N LYS A 112 -1.20 -11.29 10.00
CA LYS A 112 -0.96 -9.83 9.90
C LYS A 112 -1.82 -9.13 8.86
N PHE A 113 -2.06 -9.77 7.72
CA PHE A 113 -2.99 -9.29 6.73
C PHE A 113 -4.38 -9.80 7.09
N TRP A 114 -5.28 -8.89 7.47
CA TRP A 114 -6.57 -9.26 8.03
C TRP A 114 -7.69 -8.48 7.37
N THR A 115 -8.81 -9.18 7.13
CA THR A 115 -10.06 -8.58 6.68
C THR A 115 -11.21 -9.11 7.49
N PHE A 116 -12.22 -8.28 7.73
CA PHE A 116 -13.45 -8.68 8.40
C PHE A 116 -14.63 -7.92 7.81
N TYR A 117 -15.71 -8.63 7.52
CA TYR A 117 -16.97 -8.03 7.08
C TYR A 117 -18.05 -8.31 8.12
N ASN A 118 -18.54 -7.26 8.77
CA ASN A 118 -19.70 -7.36 9.63
C ASN A 118 -20.97 -7.23 8.78
N THR A 119 -21.70 -8.33 8.62
CA THR A 119 -22.93 -8.39 7.83
C THR A 119 -24.12 -7.70 8.48
N GLU A 120 -24.09 -7.49 9.80
CA GLU A 120 -25.14 -6.81 10.58
C GLU A 120 -24.97 -5.29 10.44
N THR A 121 -23.77 -4.76 10.71
CA THR A 121 -23.50 -3.32 10.61
C THR A 121 -23.14 -2.87 9.20
N LYS A 122 -22.96 -3.81 8.26
CA LYS A 122 -22.49 -3.59 6.88
C LYS A 122 -21.15 -2.87 6.81
N GLN A 123 -20.22 -3.26 7.68
CA GLN A 123 -18.90 -2.63 7.79
C GLN A 123 -17.80 -3.58 7.33
N PHE A 124 -16.97 -3.11 6.41
CA PHE A 124 -15.78 -3.81 5.94
C PHE A 124 -14.52 -3.23 6.57
N PHE A 125 -13.72 -4.11 7.16
CA PHE A 125 -12.44 -3.80 7.76
C PHE A 125 -11.33 -4.49 6.98
N LEU A 126 -10.24 -3.78 6.77
CA LEU A 126 -9.02 -4.34 6.20
C LEU A 126 -7.82 -3.71 6.91
N GLN A 127 -6.96 -4.55 7.49
CA GLN A 127 -5.73 -4.13 8.14
C GLN A 127 -4.53 -4.85 7.54
N PHE A 128 -3.46 -4.11 7.32
CA PHE A 128 -2.17 -4.69 6.98
C PHE A 128 -1.01 -3.83 7.48
N PRO A 129 0.06 -4.45 7.99
CA PRO A 129 1.33 -3.80 8.19
C PRO A 129 2.12 -3.69 6.90
N PHE A 130 2.90 -2.62 6.79
CA PHE A 130 4.00 -2.56 5.85
C PHE A 130 5.18 -3.37 6.40
N LYS A 131 5.96 -3.98 5.52
CA LYS A 131 7.27 -4.52 5.91
C LYS A 131 8.13 -3.40 6.47
N LEU A 132 8.94 -3.74 7.47
CA LEU A 132 10.00 -2.86 7.91
C LEU A 132 10.98 -2.71 6.74
N GLU A 133 11.32 -1.48 6.40
CA GLU A 133 12.46 -1.20 5.55
C GLU A 133 13.66 -1.78 6.32
N SER A 134 14.21 -2.91 5.87
CA SER A 134 15.57 -3.22 6.31
C SER A 134 16.40 -2.06 5.82
N ASN A 135 17.25 -1.51 6.68
CA ASN A 135 18.26 -0.56 6.25
C ASN A 135 19.14 -1.31 5.26
N LYS A 136 18.74 -1.33 3.99
CA LYS A 136 19.60 -1.64 2.87
C LYS A 136 20.54 -0.43 2.81
N TYR A 137 21.46 -0.36 3.77
CA TYR A 137 22.78 0.12 3.45
C TYR A 137 23.22 -0.81 2.32
N THR A 138 22.96 -0.37 1.10
CA THR A 138 23.70 -0.82 -0.06
C THR A 138 25.15 -0.57 0.31
N SER A 139 25.82 -1.61 0.77
CA SER A 139 27.23 -1.82 0.48
C SER A 139 27.38 -2.01 -1.03
N ASP A 140 26.88 -1.05 -1.83
CA ASP A 140 27.39 -0.78 -3.15
C ASP A 140 28.62 0.08 -2.93
N HIS A 141 29.64 -0.53 -2.31
CA HIS A 141 30.98 -0.13 -2.71
C HIS A 141 31.11 -0.65 -4.14
N PRO A 142 31.26 0.22 -5.16
CA PRO A 142 31.88 -0.25 -6.38
C PRO A 142 33.26 -0.74 -5.93
N SER A 143 33.49 -2.05 -5.95
CA SER A 143 34.83 -2.59 -5.92
C SER A 143 35.50 -2.09 -7.20
N THR A 144 36.10 -0.89 -7.12
CA THR A 144 37.07 -0.43 -8.08
C THR A 144 38.21 -1.43 -7.99
N ASN A 145 38.14 -2.45 -8.81
CA ASN A 145 39.22 -3.38 -9.07
C ASN A 145 40.24 -2.62 -9.92
N THR A 146 40.89 -1.62 -9.32
CA THR A 146 42.07 -0.96 -9.87
C THR A 146 43.17 -1.99 -9.88
N ARG A 147 43.31 -2.68 -11.01
CA ARG A 147 44.56 -3.34 -11.38
C ARG A 147 45.67 -2.29 -11.28
N PRO A 148 46.75 -2.50 -10.52
CA PRO A 148 47.89 -1.62 -10.62
C PRO A 148 48.47 -1.81 -12.02
N TYR A 149 48.51 -0.74 -12.80
CA TYR A 149 49.30 -0.68 -14.02
C TYR A 149 50.75 -1.02 -13.66
N GLY A 150 51.20 -2.22 -14.06
CA GLY A 150 52.62 -2.52 -14.10
C GLY A 150 53.29 -1.66 -15.17
N PRO A 151 54.52 -1.15 -14.93
CA PRO A 151 55.22 -0.39 -15.95
C PRO A 151 55.61 -1.32 -17.11
N ALA A 152 55.44 -0.84 -18.34
CA ALA A 152 55.89 -1.51 -19.56
C ALA A 152 57.44 -1.61 -19.57
N PRO A 153 58.03 -2.68 -20.11
CA PRO A 153 59.48 -2.80 -20.20
C PRO A 153 60.05 -1.85 -21.26
N LEU A 154 61.10 -1.10 -20.88
CA LEU A 154 61.99 -0.39 -21.79
C LEU A 154 62.75 -1.40 -22.65
N SER A 155 62.49 -1.41 -23.96
CA SER A 155 63.35 -2.06 -24.93
C SER A 155 64.67 -1.27 -25.05
N SER A 156 65.77 -1.88 -24.64
CA SER A 156 67.11 -1.36 -24.85
C SER A 156 67.50 -1.46 -26.32
N LEU A 157 67.71 -0.30 -26.94
CA LEU A 157 68.57 -0.11 -28.11
C LEU A 157 70.03 -0.44 -27.74
N ARG A 158 70.61 -1.41 -28.44
CA ARG A 158 72.03 -1.66 -28.76
C ARG A 158 72.02 -2.94 -29.59
N GLY A 159 72.72 -3.09 -30.70
CA GLY A 159 73.82 -2.40 -31.34
C GLY A 159 74.43 -3.44 -32.28
#